data_AF-A0A7S8IJU8-F1
#
_entry.id   AF-A0A7S8IJU8-F1
#
_cell.length_a   1.000
_cell.length_b   1.000
_cell.length_c   1.000
_cell.angle_alpha   90.00
_cell.angle_beta   90.00
_cell.angle_gamma   90.00
#
_symmetry.space_group_name_H-M   'P 1'
#
loop_
_entity.id
_entity.type
_entity.pdbx_description
1 polymer ?
#
loop_
_entity_poly.entity_id
_entity_poly.type
_entity_poly.pdbx_seq_one_letter_code
_entity_poly.pdbx_strand_id
1 'polypeptide(L)'
;MLANFANEIQFVGRLLLGGAFVVAGSRNAMNAGFLTGLMAAKNVPMPRTALWVGIFFQLLGAIGLVFGPYTMWAGLALILFIITATVIFHNFYGLQGPERVAEINAVISNTALVGGLLVIVATAM
;
A
#
# COMPACT_ATOMS: atom_id res chain seq x y z
N MET A 1 -21.53 0.87 -26.29
CA MET A 1 -21.61 2.06 -25.42
C MET A 1 -21.34 1.71 -23.95
N LEU A 2 -21.95 0.67 -23.37
CA LEU A 2 -21.71 0.24 -21.98
C LEU A 2 -20.28 -0.29 -21.70
N ALA A 3 -19.65 -0.97 -22.66
CA ALA A 3 -18.29 -1.50 -22.51
C ALA A 3 -17.24 -0.39 -22.29
N ASN A 4 -17.44 0.77 -22.92
CA ASN A 4 -16.57 1.93 -22.71
C ASN A 4 -16.68 2.39 -21.26
N PHE A 5 -17.91 2.56 -20.77
CA PHE A 5 -18.15 3.03 -19.40
C PHE A 5 -17.52 2.14 -18.31
N ALA A 6 -17.57 0.81 -18.49
CA ALA A 6 -16.89 -0.12 -17.59
C ALA A 6 -15.36 0.07 -17.61
N ASN A 7 -14.76 0.23 -18.79
CA ASN A 7 -13.32 0.47 -18.95
C ASN A 7 -12.90 1.81 -18.33
N GLU A 8 -13.71 2.86 -18.50
CA GLU A 8 -13.47 4.17 -17.89
C GLU A 8 -13.55 4.11 -16.36
N ILE A 9 -14.55 3.42 -15.79
CA ILE A 9 -14.64 3.20 -14.34
C ILE A 9 -13.43 2.43 -13.82
N GLN A 10 -13.02 1.36 -14.51
CA GLN A 10 -11.83 0.59 -14.14
C GLN A 10 -10.56 1.42 -14.22
N PHE A 11 -10.43 2.28 -15.23
CA PHE A 11 -9.31 3.21 -15.33
C PHE A 11 -9.29 4.18 -14.14
N VAL A 12 -10.42 4.82 -13.82
CA VAL A 12 -10.52 5.74 -12.68
C VAL A 12 -10.22 5.02 -11.37
N GLY A 13 -10.74 3.81 -11.16
CA GLY A 13 -10.47 3.00 -9.97
C GLY A 13 -8.98 2.70 -9.80
N ARG A 14 -8.29 2.28 -10.87
CA ARG A 14 -6.84 2.05 -10.87
C ARG A 14 -6.05 3.34 -10.64
N LEU A 15 -6.48 4.44 -11.24
CA LEU A 15 -5.82 5.74 -11.08
C LEU A 15 -5.91 6.25 -9.65
N LEU A 16 -7.09 6.15 -9.02
CA LEU A 16 -7.30 6.57 -7.63
C LEU A 16 -6.51 5.68 -6.66
N LEU A 17 -6.63 4.35 -6.81
CA LEU A 17 -5.97 3.41 -5.91
C LEU A 17 -4.45 3.46 -6.08
N GLY A 18 -3.96 3.37 -7.31
CA GLY A 18 -2.53 3.46 -7.62
C GLY A 18 -1.96 4.82 -7.28
N GLY A 19 -2.65 5.91 -7.61
CA GLY A 19 -2.25 7.27 -7.27
C GLY A 19 -2.08 7.49 -5.77
N ALA A 20 -2.99 6.94 -4.95
CA ALA A 20 -2.84 6.99 -3.49
C ALA A 20 -1.55 6.30 -3.01
N PHE A 21 -1.19 5.15 -3.59
CA PHE A 21 0.08 4.49 -3.28
C PHE A 21 1.30 5.24 -3.81
N VAL A 22 1.22 5.93 -4.95
CA VAL A 22 2.33 6.81 -5.44
C VAL A 22 2.59 7.93 -4.44
N VAL A 23 1.53 8.60 -3.98
CA VAL A 23 1.64 9.69 -2.99
C VAL A 23 2.20 9.15 -1.67
N ALA A 24 1.68 8.03 -1.18
CA ALA A 24 2.16 7.41 0.05
C ALA A 24 3.64 6.98 -0.06
N GLY A 25 4.04 6.34 -1.17
CA GLY A 25 5.43 5.92 -1.40
C GLY A 25 6.39 7.09 -1.50
N SER A 26 5.96 8.18 -2.15
CA SER A 26 6.74 9.42 -2.22
C SER A 26 6.94 10.03 -0.83
N ARG A 27 5.89 10.07 -0.01
CA ARG A 27 5.97 10.53 1.39
C ARG A 27 6.88 9.61 2.23
N ASN A 28 6.82 8.30 2.02
CA ASN A 28 7.70 7.34 2.70
C ASN A 28 9.17 7.58 2.34
N ALA A 29 9.48 7.85 1.07
CA ALA A 29 10.83 8.17 0.61
C ALA A 29 11.35 9.49 1.23
N MET A 30 10.52 10.54 1.27
CA MET A 30 10.88 11.81 1.91
C MET A 30 11.11 11.67 3.41
N ASN A 31 10.40 10.76 4.08
CA ASN A 31 10.51 10.50 5.52
C ASN A 31 11.38 9.28 5.85
N ALA A 32 12.25 8.84 4.92
CA ALA A 32 12.94 7.57 5.05
C ALA A 32 13.83 7.46 6.30
N GLY A 33 14.44 8.57 6.74
CA GLY A 33 15.24 8.61 7.96
C GLY A 33 14.41 8.29 9.22
N PHE A 34 13.25 8.92 9.34
CA PHE A 34 12.31 8.68 10.44
C PHE A 34 11.77 7.24 10.44
N LEU A 35 11.31 6.75 9.28
CA LEU A 35 10.78 5.39 9.14
C LEU A 35 11.84 4.32 9.43
N THR A 36 13.09 4.55 9.02
CA THR A 36 14.20 3.64 9.35
C THR A 36 14.42 3.55 10.86
N GLY A 37 14.34 4.69 11.57
CA GLY A 37 14.42 4.72 13.03
C GLY A 37 13.28 3.97 13.71
N LEU A 38 12.05 4.14 13.23
CA LEU A 38 10.89 3.38 13.72
C LEU A 38 11.04 1.87 13.49
N MET A 39 11.50 1.47 12.30
CA MET A 39 11.73 0.05 11.98
C MET A 39 12.84 -0.56 12.86
N ALA A 40 13.91 0.20 13.14
CA ALA A 40 14.95 -0.22 14.07
C ALA A 40 14.41 -0.42 15.50
N ALA A 41 13.59 0.53 15.99
CA ALA A 41 12.94 0.41 17.31
C ALA A 41 11.99 -0.81 17.40
N LYS A 42 11.45 -1.24 16.26
CA LYS A 42 10.61 -2.43 16.11
C LYS A 42 11.40 -3.71 15.79
N ASN A 43 12.73 -3.68 15.90
CA ASN A 43 13.63 -4.82 15.66
C ASN A 43 13.53 -5.42 14.25
N VAL A 44 13.18 -4.62 13.23
CA VAL A 44 13.18 -5.10 11.85
C VAL A 44 14.63 -5.32 11.40
N PRO A 45 14.99 -6.51 10.87
CA PRO A 45 16.32 -6.76 10.35
C PRO A 45 16.66 -5.82 9.19
N MET A 46 17.88 -5.26 9.19
CA MET A 46 18.37 -4.36 8.14
C MET A 46 17.35 -3.26 7.78
N PRO A 47 16.92 -2.42 8.75
CA PRO A 47 15.73 -1.59 8.63
C PRO A 47 15.78 -0.63 7.44
N ARG A 48 16.96 -0.07 7.14
CA ARG A 48 17.17 0.80 5.97
C ARG A 48 16.94 0.06 4.66
N THR A 49 17.49 -1.14 4.52
CA THR A 49 17.34 -1.96 3.30
C THR A 49 15.89 -2.41 3.15
N ALA A 50 15.28 -2.92 4.22
CA ALA A 50 13.89 -3.33 4.23
C ALA A 50 12.94 -2.19 3.83
N LEU A 51 13.17 -0.98 4.34
CA LEU A 51 12.40 0.20 3.98
C LEU A 51 12.48 0.53 2.49
N TRP A 52 13.69 0.63 1.94
CA TRP A 52 13.87 0.99 0.53
C TRP A 52 13.37 -0.08 -0.43
N VAL A 53 13.48 -1.36 -0.07
CA VAL A 53 12.85 -2.47 -0.80
C VAL A 53 11.33 -2.31 -0.77
N GLY A 54 10.74 -2.02 0.40
CA GLY A 54 9.30 -1.76 0.53
C GLY A 54 8.83 -0.59 -0.33
N ILE A 55 9.52 0.55 -0.27
CA ILE A 55 9.21 1.75 -1.08
C ILE A 55 9.33 1.44 -2.57
N PHE A 56 10.36 0.70 -2.99
CA PHE A 56 10.55 0.31 -4.38
C PHE A 56 9.35 -0.51 -4.89
N PHE A 57 8.95 -1.56 -4.17
CA PHE A 57 7.80 -2.38 -4.56
C PHE A 57 6.47 -1.61 -4.48
N GLN A 58 6.32 -0.74 -3.49
CA GLN A 58 5.16 0.15 -3.38
C GLN A 58 5.03 1.04 -4.62
N LEU A 59 6.10 1.75 -5.00
CA LEU A 59 6.06 2.67 -6.14
C LEU A 59 5.96 1.91 -7.47
N LEU A 60 6.69 0.80 -7.64
CA LEU A 60 6.62 -0.02 -8.84
C LEU A 60 5.20 -0.58 -9.05
N GLY A 61 4.59 -1.14 -8.00
CA GLY A 61 3.22 -1.62 -8.04
C GLY A 61 2.22 -0.49 -8.29
N ALA A 62 2.38 0.65 -7.64
CA ALA A 62 1.50 1.80 -7.81
C ALA A 62 1.51 2.35 -9.25
N ILE A 63 2.71 2.54 -9.81
CA ILE A 63 2.91 2.98 -11.20
C ILE A 63 2.34 1.92 -12.17
N GLY A 64 2.63 0.64 -11.94
CA GLY A 64 2.10 -0.46 -12.73
C GLY A 64 0.56 -0.52 -12.74
N LEU A 65 -0.07 -0.20 -11.61
CA LEU A 65 -1.52 -0.13 -11.49
C LEU A 65 -2.10 1.03 -12.30
N VAL A 66 -1.46 2.21 -12.27
CA VAL A 66 -1.90 3.41 -13.00
C VAL A 66 -1.77 3.24 -14.52
N PHE A 67 -0.63 2.76 -15.02
CA PHE A 67 -0.37 2.70 -16.46
C PHE A 67 -0.87 1.44 -17.14
N GLY A 68 -1.10 0.36 -16.39
CA GLY A 68 -1.95 -0.74 -16.82
C GLY A 68 -1.35 -2.00 -17.46
N PRO A 69 -0.10 -2.08 -17.97
CA PRO A 69 0.32 -3.28 -18.71
C PRO A 69 0.52 -4.55 -17.85
N TYR A 70 0.46 -4.48 -16.52
CA TYR A 70 0.61 -5.65 -15.64
C TYR A 70 -0.22 -5.51 -14.34
N THR A 71 -1.47 -5.10 -14.45
CA THR A 71 -2.36 -4.76 -13.30
C THR A 71 -2.49 -5.88 -12.27
N MET A 72 -2.56 -7.14 -12.71
CA MET A 72 -2.59 -8.29 -11.80
C MET A 72 -1.35 -8.34 -10.89
N TRP A 73 -0.16 -8.34 -11.49
CA TRP A 73 1.11 -8.41 -10.74
C TRP A 73 1.36 -7.16 -9.91
N ALA A 74 0.98 -5.99 -10.42
CA ALA A 74 1.02 -4.73 -9.69
C ALA A 74 0.14 -4.78 -8.44
N GLY A 75 -1.09 -5.29 -8.56
CA GLY A 75 -2.01 -5.48 -7.44
C GLY A 75 -1.46 -6.44 -6.39
N LEU A 76 -0.93 -7.60 -6.80
CA LEU A 76 -0.31 -8.57 -5.89
C LEU A 76 0.90 -8.00 -5.13
N ALA A 77 1.76 -7.25 -5.82
CA ALA A 77 2.90 -6.58 -5.19
C ALA A 77 2.45 -5.56 -4.12
N LEU A 78 1.41 -4.76 -4.43
CA LEU A 78 0.85 -3.80 -3.48
C LEU A 78 0.16 -4.47 -2.29
N ILE A 79 -0.52 -5.61 -2.50
CA ILE A 79 -1.12 -6.41 -1.43
C ILE A 79 -0.03 -6.92 -0.47
N LEU A 80 1.04 -7.50 -1.02
CA LEU A 80 2.16 -7.97 -0.20
C LEU A 80 2.78 -6.81 0.58
N PHE A 81 3.06 -5.70 -0.10
CA PHE A 81 3.61 -4.49 0.53
C PHE A 81 2.74 -4.01 1.70
N ILE A 82 1.43 -3.82 1.49
CA ILE A 82 0.57 -3.22 2.51
C ILE A 82 0.33 -4.17 3.69
N ILE A 83 0.25 -5.48 3.46
CA ILE A 83 0.15 -6.47 4.54
C ILE A 83 1.42 -6.41 5.39
N THR A 84 2.60 -6.47 4.77
CA THR A 84 3.87 -6.40 5.48
C THR A 84 4.02 -5.08 6.24
N ALA A 85 3.72 -3.94 5.60
CA ALA A 85 3.78 -2.63 6.25
C ALA A 85 2.81 -2.54 7.43
N THR A 86 1.60 -3.08 7.31
CA THR A 86 0.59 -3.07 8.38
C THR A 86 1.08 -3.82 9.61
N VAL A 87 1.65 -5.01 9.43
CA VAL A 87 2.20 -5.82 10.54
C VAL A 87 3.36 -5.10 11.23
N ILE A 88 4.22 -4.41 10.47
CA ILE A 88 5.36 -3.68 11.05
C ILE A 88 4.88 -2.44 11.81
N PHE A 89 4.10 -1.58 11.16
CA PHE A 89 3.83 -0.24 11.68
C PHE A 89 2.63 -0.21 12.63
N HIS A 90 1.55 -0.93 12.32
CA HIS A 90 0.25 -0.78 12.99
C HIS A 90 -0.02 -1.82 14.07
N ASN A 91 0.96 -2.01 14.95
CA ASN A 91 0.77 -2.81 16.16
C ASN A 91 0.04 -1.98 17.23
N PHE A 92 -1.25 -2.26 17.41
CA PHE A 92 -2.09 -1.60 18.41
C PHE A 92 -2.08 -2.30 19.78
N TYR A 93 -1.40 -3.45 19.91
CA TYR A 93 -1.31 -4.18 21.18
C TYR A 93 -0.47 -3.38 22.17
N GLY A 94 -1.00 -3.13 23.36
CA GLY A 94 -0.33 -2.34 24.40
C GLY A 94 -0.56 -0.83 24.32
N LEU A 95 -1.20 -0.31 23.27
CA LEU A 95 -1.64 1.07 23.21
C LEU A 95 -2.99 1.27 23.91
N GLN A 96 -3.29 2.49 24.36
CA GLN A 96 -4.57 2.86 24.97
C GLN A 96 -5.05 4.22 24.46
N GLY A 97 -6.34 4.52 24.67
CA GLY A 97 -6.91 5.81 24.35
C GLY A 97 -6.86 6.15 22.83
N PRO A 98 -6.71 7.45 22.48
CA PRO A 98 -6.76 7.92 21.09
C PRO A 98 -5.72 7.27 20.16
N GLU A 99 -4.52 6.97 20.67
CA GLU A 99 -3.44 6.36 19.88
C GLU A 99 -3.82 4.96 19.40
N ARG A 100 -4.41 4.14 20.28
CA ARG A 100 -4.90 2.81 19.91
C ARG A 100 -5.97 2.88 18.83
N VAL A 101 -6.88 3.86 18.92
CA VAL A 101 -7.95 4.06 17.94
C VAL A 101 -7.36 4.44 16.57
N ALA A 102 -6.35 5.31 16.54
CA ALA A 102 -5.66 5.68 15.30
C ALA A 102 -5.02 4.47 14.61
N GLU A 103 -4.31 3.62 15.36
CA GLU A 103 -3.68 2.41 14.81
C GLU A 103 -4.72 1.38 14.32
N ILE A 104 -5.82 1.18 15.05
CA ILE A 104 -6.92 0.31 14.60
C ILE A 104 -7.52 0.83 13.28
N ASN A 105 -7.76 2.15 13.18
CA ASN A 105 -8.29 2.75 11.95
C ASN A 105 -7.32 2.60 10.78
N ALA A 106 -6.01 2.63 11.02
CA ALA A 106 -5.01 2.37 10.00
C ALA A 106 -5.09 0.91 9.49
N VAL A 107 -5.22 -0.07 10.39
CA VAL A 107 -5.41 -1.49 10.02
C VAL A 107 -6.70 -1.68 9.20
N ILE A 108 -7.81 -1.09 9.63
CA ILE A 108 -9.09 -1.16 8.91
C ILE A 108 -8.97 -0.54 7.51
N SER A 109 -8.35 0.64 7.42
CA SER A 109 -8.12 1.33 6.14
C SER A 109 -7.27 0.48 5.19
N ASN A 110 -6.19 -0.10 5.71
CA ASN A 110 -5.32 -0.98 4.92
C ASN A 110 -6.03 -2.27 4.49
N THR A 111 -6.93 -2.81 5.34
CA THR A 111 -7.77 -3.96 4.98
C THR A 111 -8.70 -3.63 3.82
N ALA A 112 -9.32 -2.45 3.83
CA ALA A 112 -10.16 -1.99 2.72
C ALA A 112 -9.35 -1.81 1.42
N LEU A 113 -8.13 -1.28 1.50
CA LEU A 113 -7.22 -1.16 0.37
C LEU A 113 -6.83 -2.54 -0.20
N VAL A 114 -6.53 -3.52 0.65
CA VAL A 114 -6.30 -4.91 0.22
C VAL A 114 -7.53 -5.47 -0.50
N GLY A 115 -8.73 -5.26 0.03
CA GLY A 115 -9.98 -5.67 -0.62
C GLY A 115 -10.14 -5.06 -2.02
N GLY A 116 -9.90 -3.76 -2.16
CA GLY A 116 -9.92 -3.08 -3.46
C GLY A 116 -8.89 -3.63 -4.44
N LEU A 117 -7.66 -3.89 -3.99
CA LEU A 117 -6.61 -4.49 -4.81
C LEU A 117 -6.97 -5.92 -5.24
N LEU A 118 -7.58 -6.74 -4.38
CA LEU A 118 -8.03 -8.08 -4.72
C LEU A 118 -9.09 -8.07 -5.82
N VAL A 119 -10.03 -7.13 -5.78
CA VAL A 119 -11.02 -6.93 -6.86
C VAL A 119 -10.32 -6.57 -8.17
N ILE A 120 -9.33 -5.66 -8.15
CA ILE A 120 -8.56 -5.32 -9.36
C ILE A 120 -7.81 -6.53 -9.90
N VAL A 121 -7.14 -7.30 -9.04
CA VAL A 121 -6.44 -8.53 -9.41
C VAL A 121 -7.40 -9.51 -10.09
N ALA A 122 -8.58 -9.76 -9.49
CA ALA A 122 -9.57 -10.66 -10.05
C ALA A 122 -10.10 -10.21 -11.42
N THR A 123 -10.25 -8.90 -11.64
CA THR A 123 -10.69 -8.37 -12.95
C THR A 123 -9.59 -8.34 -14.01
N ALA A 124 -8.33 -8.55 -13.63
CA ALA A 124 -7.17 -8.53 -14.52
C ALA A 124 -6.69 -9.94 -14.92
N MET A 125 -7.33 -10.99 -14.41
CA MET A 125 -7.13 -12.39 -14.77
C MET A 125 -7.91 -12.74 -16.04
#